data_AF-A0A9P8RQR9-F1
#
_entry.id   AF-A0A9P8RQR9-F1
#
_cell.length_a   1.000
_cell.length_b   1.000
_cell.length_c   1.000
_cell.angle_alpha   90.00
_cell.angle_beta   90.00
_cell.angle_gamma   90.00
#
_symmetry.space_group_name_H-M   'P 1'
#
loop_
_entity.id
_entity.type
_entity.pdbx_description
1 polymer ?
#
loop_
_entity_poly.entity_id
_entity_poly.type
_entity_poly.pdbx_seq_one_letter_code
_entity_poly.pdbx_strand_id
1 'polypeptide(L)'
;MSVANRSVGRDVHVYDAKNPDTALGGLILTNGVTNANFYSMVEIFCIFDSSFFLRDEGGRTIQRDDSPLHPSKYYILTNGSITINNEGYLARAVSVASGTRLASFRDAVRERDKGCVVTGKVAVNAYKNNWVGFQAAHVFPLAYEQQWKDGNYSRWITIPAADGGTINSVQNGILLRSDIHARFDTYDFSIDPDDGYKIICFNLDGEGIAGKHLDQRFLGDPNRPVDQLLRWHFRQAVFANMRGAGEPIFECDFPPGSDMMGEIMSSPGAAGRMEFELFSRLAASNKENVIHS
;
A
#
# COMPACT_ATOMS: atom_id res chain seq x y z
N MET A 1 23.90 -11.88 8.44
CA MET A 1 22.85 -12.29 7.49
C MET A 1 22.35 -11.03 6.81
N SER A 2 22.26 -11.00 5.48
CA SER A 2 21.67 -9.85 4.78
C SER A 2 20.20 -9.71 5.22
N VAL A 3 19.79 -8.51 5.62
CA VAL A 3 18.39 -8.22 5.93
C VAL A 3 17.54 -8.57 4.70
N ALA A 4 16.53 -9.43 4.86
CA ALA A 4 15.60 -9.74 3.79
C ALA A 4 14.90 -8.45 3.34
N ASN A 5 14.83 -8.21 2.04
CA ASN A 5 14.18 -7.04 1.46
C ASN A 5 13.29 -7.47 0.30
N ARG A 6 12.44 -6.56 -0.16
CA ARG A 6 11.44 -6.83 -1.20
C ARG A 6 12.02 -7.02 -2.61
N SER A 7 13.35 -7.00 -2.80
CA SER A 7 13.95 -7.39 -4.08
C SER A 7 14.06 -8.90 -4.28
N VAL A 8 13.98 -9.68 -3.21
CA VAL A 8 14.01 -11.14 -3.30
C VAL A 8 12.79 -11.65 -4.08
N GLY A 9 13.04 -12.44 -5.12
CA GLY A 9 11.99 -13.04 -5.95
C GLY A 9 11.50 -12.17 -7.12
N ARG A 10 12.02 -10.93 -7.29
CA ARG A 10 11.68 -10.11 -8.46
C ARG A 10 12.13 -10.79 -9.75
N ASP A 11 11.25 -10.77 -10.74
CA ASP A 11 11.47 -11.31 -12.08
C ASP A 11 11.42 -10.22 -13.17
N VAL A 12 11.02 -9.00 -12.78
CA VAL A 12 11.14 -7.78 -13.57
C VAL A 12 12.12 -6.83 -12.91
N HIS A 13 13.08 -6.33 -13.68
CA HIS A 13 14.14 -5.43 -13.21
C HIS A 13 14.24 -4.19 -14.08
N VAL A 14 14.53 -3.04 -13.48
CA VAL A 14 14.63 -1.74 -14.16
C VAL A 14 16.04 -1.19 -14.01
N TYR A 15 16.64 -0.76 -15.13
CA TYR A 15 17.99 -0.21 -15.20
C TYR A 15 18.01 1.10 -15.97
N ASP A 16 19.02 1.94 -15.71
CA ASP A 16 19.39 3.01 -16.64
C ASP A 16 20.18 2.38 -17.81
N ALA A 17 19.78 2.64 -19.05
CA ALA A 17 20.55 2.17 -20.22
C ALA A 17 21.99 2.73 -20.26
N LYS A 18 22.24 3.90 -19.63
CA LYS A 18 23.57 4.51 -19.52
C LYS A 18 24.43 3.86 -18.42
N ASN A 19 23.80 3.21 -17.44
CA ASN A 19 24.47 2.54 -16.31
C ASN A 19 23.72 1.25 -15.93
N PRO A 20 23.93 0.16 -16.70
CA PRO A 20 23.18 -1.08 -16.54
C PRO A 20 23.66 -1.96 -15.38
N ASP A 21 24.72 -1.57 -14.67
CA ASP A 21 25.33 -2.40 -13.61
C ASP A 21 24.54 -2.38 -12.31
N THR A 22 23.68 -1.37 -12.12
CA THR A 22 22.88 -1.19 -10.89
C THR A 22 21.40 -1.11 -11.22
N ALA A 23 20.61 -2.02 -10.64
CA ALA A 23 19.16 -1.97 -10.76
C ALA A 23 18.62 -0.73 -10.03
N LEU A 24 17.85 0.09 -10.74
CA LEU A 24 17.10 1.21 -10.19
C LEU A 24 15.87 0.74 -9.40
N GLY A 25 15.34 -0.43 -9.76
CA GLY A 25 14.18 -1.02 -9.15
C GLY A 25 13.72 -2.30 -9.85
N GLY A 26 12.49 -2.73 -9.56
CA GLY A 26 11.89 -3.91 -10.17
C GLY A 26 10.58 -4.30 -9.49
N LEU A 27 9.93 -5.36 -9.93
CA LEU A 27 8.77 -5.91 -9.23
C LEU A 27 8.75 -7.44 -9.35
N ILE A 28 7.97 -8.07 -8.47
CA ILE A 28 7.47 -9.43 -8.70
C ILE A 28 6.26 -9.28 -9.61
N LEU A 29 6.37 -9.77 -10.85
CA LEU A 29 5.29 -9.69 -11.82
C LEU A 29 4.15 -10.61 -11.41
N THR A 30 2.96 -10.03 -11.28
CA THR A 30 1.72 -10.75 -11.00
C THR A 30 0.72 -10.56 -12.13
N ASN A 31 -0.33 -11.39 -12.14
CA ASN A 31 -1.32 -11.39 -13.21
C ASN A 31 -1.97 -10.01 -13.38
N GLY A 32 -2.16 -9.58 -14.63
CA GLY A 32 -2.87 -8.36 -14.99
C GLY A 32 -2.03 -7.08 -15.06
N VAL A 33 -0.73 -7.13 -14.74
CA VAL A 33 0.19 -6.00 -14.98
C VAL A 33 0.45 -5.86 -16.48
N THR A 34 0.16 -4.69 -17.03
CA THR A 34 0.41 -4.34 -18.44
C THR A 34 1.66 -3.47 -18.59
N ASN A 35 2.10 -3.28 -19.84
CA ASN A 35 3.15 -2.32 -20.14
C ASN A 35 2.76 -0.90 -19.69
N ALA A 36 1.51 -0.48 -19.90
CA ALA A 36 1.02 0.82 -19.45
C ALA A 36 1.12 0.99 -17.93
N ASN A 37 0.76 -0.03 -17.14
CA ASN A 37 0.97 0.01 -15.68
C ASN A 37 2.45 0.16 -15.34
N PHE A 38 3.31 -0.61 -16.02
CA PHE A 38 4.74 -0.59 -15.76
C PHE A 38 5.38 0.78 -16.05
N TYR A 39 5.00 1.43 -17.14
CA TYR A 39 5.39 2.82 -17.42
C TYR A 39 4.97 3.77 -16.29
N SER A 40 3.71 3.71 -15.86
CA SER A 40 3.20 4.56 -14.78
C SER A 40 3.92 4.30 -13.44
N MET A 41 4.24 3.03 -13.13
CA MET A 41 5.02 2.67 -11.94
C MET A 41 6.46 3.19 -12.01
N VAL A 42 7.12 3.11 -13.18
CA VAL A 42 8.46 3.68 -13.38
C VAL A 42 8.47 5.20 -13.20
N GLU A 43 7.45 5.90 -13.71
CA GLU A 43 7.27 7.36 -13.51
C GLU A 43 7.06 7.77 -12.05
N ILE A 44 6.64 6.85 -11.18
CA ILE A 44 6.47 7.14 -9.75
C ILE A 44 7.83 7.21 -9.05
N PHE A 45 8.71 6.21 -9.27
CA PHE A 45 9.98 6.12 -8.55
C PHE A 45 11.19 6.70 -9.30
N CYS A 46 11.05 7.01 -10.60
CA CYS A 46 12.03 7.73 -11.39
C CYS A 46 11.46 9.07 -11.86
N ILE A 47 12.23 10.14 -11.69
CA ILE A 47 11.95 11.48 -12.19
C ILE A 47 12.76 11.68 -13.47
N PHE A 48 12.08 12.13 -14.52
CA PHE A 48 12.68 12.42 -15.83
C PHE A 48 12.52 13.90 -16.16
N ASP A 49 13.56 14.50 -16.73
CA ASP A 49 13.52 15.87 -17.28
C ASP A 49 13.18 15.89 -18.78
N SER A 50 13.01 14.70 -19.39
CA SER A 50 12.73 14.46 -20.79
C SER A 50 11.85 13.22 -20.94
N SER A 51 11.31 12.98 -22.14
CA SER A 51 10.62 11.72 -22.42
C SER A 51 11.56 10.53 -22.28
N PHE A 52 10.98 9.38 -21.92
CA PHE A 52 11.71 8.11 -21.82
C PHE A 52 10.95 6.98 -22.51
N PHE A 53 11.68 5.92 -22.85
CA PHE A 53 11.15 4.68 -23.38
C PHE A 53 11.73 3.51 -22.60
N LEU A 54 11.00 2.40 -22.56
CA LEU A 54 11.48 1.15 -22.01
C LEU A 54 11.88 0.20 -23.14
N ARG A 55 13.00 -0.49 -22.96
CA ARG A 55 13.49 -1.52 -23.87
C ARG A 55 13.73 -2.80 -23.09
N ASP A 56 13.31 -3.94 -23.62
CA ASP A 56 13.62 -5.23 -23.02
C ASP A 56 15.07 -5.67 -23.28
N GLU A 57 15.46 -6.80 -22.68
CA GLU A 57 16.79 -7.40 -22.86
C GLU A 57 17.06 -7.81 -24.31
N GLY A 58 16.02 -8.08 -25.11
CA GLY A 58 16.12 -8.39 -26.54
C GLY A 58 16.31 -7.16 -27.43
N GLY A 59 16.31 -5.96 -26.86
CA GLY A 59 16.50 -4.71 -27.59
C GLY A 59 15.21 -4.12 -28.17
N ARG A 60 14.05 -4.73 -27.90
CA ARG A 60 12.76 -4.26 -28.40
C ARG A 60 12.23 -3.14 -27.53
N THR A 61 11.86 -2.02 -28.16
CA THR A 61 11.15 -0.93 -27.49
C THR A 61 9.73 -1.37 -27.14
N ILE A 62 9.40 -1.28 -25.86
CA ILE A 62 8.09 -1.62 -25.30
C ILE A 62 7.15 -0.45 -25.52
N GLN A 63 5.97 -0.72 -26.08
CA GLN A 63 4.94 0.29 -26.24
C GLN A 63 4.21 0.52 -24.91
N ARG A 64 3.76 1.75 -24.66
CA ARG A 64 2.90 2.05 -23.51
C ARG A 64 1.46 1.66 -23.87
N ASP A 65 1.14 0.38 -23.71
CA ASP A 65 -0.13 -0.22 -24.10
C ASP A 65 -0.65 -1.25 -23.08
N ASP A 66 -1.82 -1.81 -23.35
CA ASP A 66 -2.47 -2.81 -22.50
C ASP A 66 -1.94 -4.24 -22.72
N SER A 67 -0.85 -4.39 -23.48
CA SER A 67 -0.22 -5.69 -23.64
C SER A 67 0.35 -6.17 -22.30
N PRO A 68 0.29 -7.48 -21.99
CA PRO A 68 0.86 -8.02 -20.76
C PRO A 68 2.36 -7.71 -20.64
N LEU A 69 2.79 -7.33 -19.44
CA LEU A 69 4.22 -7.25 -19.12
C LEU A 69 4.80 -8.67 -19.06
N HIS A 70 6.08 -8.83 -19.36
CA HIS A 70 6.78 -10.11 -19.29
C HIS A 70 7.95 -10.05 -18.30
N PRO A 71 8.33 -11.18 -17.65
CA PRO A 71 9.54 -11.23 -16.86
C PRO A 71 10.77 -10.91 -17.72
N SER A 72 11.52 -9.87 -17.36
CA SER A 72 12.74 -9.46 -18.08
C SER A 72 13.51 -8.37 -17.34
N LYS A 73 14.65 -7.99 -17.92
CA LYS A 73 15.34 -6.73 -17.62
C LYS A 73 14.84 -5.67 -18.59
N TYR A 74 14.44 -4.53 -18.04
CA TYR A 74 14.01 -3.37 -18.79
C TYR A 74 14.99 -2.22 -18.57
N TYR A 75 15.36 -1.59 -19.67
CA TYR A 75 16.29 -0.47 -19.69
C TYR A 75 15.54 0.80 -20.03
N ILE A 76 15.74 1.84 -19.22
CA ILE A 76 15.20 3.17 -19.48
C ILE A 76 16.12 3.88 -20.46
N LEU A 77 15.55 4.29 -21.59
CA LEU A 77 16.22 5.15 -22.57
C LEU A 77 15.62 6.54 -22.48
N THR A 78 16.46 7.53 -22.16
CA THR A 78 16.09 8.95 -22.24
C THR A 78 17.27 9.79 -22.74
N ASN A 79 16.96 10.85 -23.48
CA ASN A 79 17.95 11.85 -23.88
C ASN A 79 18.38 12.74 -22.71
N GLY A 80 17.56 12.78 -21.66
CA GLY A 80 17.77 13.59 -20.48
C GLY A 80 18.47 12.85 -19.34
N SER A 81 18.16 13.29 -18.11
CA SER A 81 18.63 12.69 -16.87
C SER A 81 17.53 11.89 -16.17
N ILE A 82 17.97 10.88 -15.41
CA ILE A 82 17.11 10.08 -14.54
C ILE A 82 17.52 10.38 -13.11
N THR A 83 16.57 10.82 -12.30
CA THR A 83 16.78 10.99 -10.85
C THR A 83 15.87 10.02 -10.12
N ILE A 84 16.41 9.22 -9.21
CA ILE A 84 15.57 8.40 -8.33
C ILE A 84 14.79 9.32 -7.42
N ASN A 85 13.48 9.15 -7.42
CA ASN A 85 12.60 9.88 -6.51
C ASN A 85 12.89 9.43 -5.08
N ASN A 86 13.28 10.37 -4.22
CA ASN A 86 13.65 10.13 -2.83
C ASN A 86 12.49 10.34 -1.83
N GLU A 87 11.26 10.49 -2.31
CA GLU A 87 10.07 10.60 -1.44
C GLU A 87 9.98 9.41 -0.47
N GLY A 88 9.81 9.67 0.82
CA GLY A 88 9.62 8.62 1.82
C GLY A 88 8.34 7.84 1.55
N TYR A 89 8.31 6.56 1.94
CA TYR A 89 7.05 5.84 2.12
C TYR A 89 6.74 5.76 3.62
N LEU A 90 5.45 5.73 3.98
CA LEU A 90 5.02 5.60 5.37
C LEU A 90 5.00 4.12 5.76
N ALA A 91 5.95 3.69 6.58
CA ALA A 91 6.01 2.31 7.07
C ALA A 91 4.71 1.96 7.81
N ARG A 92 4.27 0.71 7.70
CA ARG A 92 3.08 0.21 8.41
C ARG A 92 3.45 -1.11 9.04
N ALA A 93 3.34 -1.23 10.37
CA ALA A 93 3.53 -2.51 11.04
C ALA A 93 2.19 -3.24 11.19
N VAL A 94 2.22 -4.57 11.15
CA VAL A 94 1.07 -5.45 11.42
C VAL A 94 0.62 -5.36 12.90
N SER A 95 1.26 -4.51 13.72
CA SER A 95 1.00 -4.42 15.16
C SER A 95 -0.48 -4.18 15.44
N VAL A 96 -1.04 -5.19 16.09
CA VAL A 96 -2.41 -5.32 16.55
C VAL A 96 -2.94 -3.99 17.11
N ALA A 97 -4.05 -3.55 16.53
CA ALA A 97 -4.86 -2.41 16.92
C ALA A 97 -4.17 -1.05 16.80
N SER A 98 -4.25 -0.47 15.59
CA SER A 98 -4.28 0.99 15.47
C SER A 98 -5.30 1.56 16.46
N GLY A 99 -4.87 2.60 17.18
CA GLY A 99 -5.58 3.25 18.27
C GLY A 99 -7.06 3.49 18.01
N THR A 100 -7.85 3.58 19.08
CA THR A 100 -9.34 3.60 19.11
C THR A 100 -9.96 3.92 17.76
N ARG A 101 -10.03 2.91 16.86
CA ARG A 101 -10.74 3.02 15.60
C ARG A 101 -12.14 3.40 16.00
N LEU A 102 -12.52 4.64 15.66
CA LEU A 102 -13.79 5.16 16.11
C LEU A 102 -14.88 4.21 15.64
N ALA A 103 -15.79 3.88 16.57
CA ALA A 103 -16.86 2.95 16.28
C ALA A 103 -17.66 3.45 15.07
N SER A 104 -17.88 4.76 14.97
CA SER A 104 -18.47 5.45 13.83
C SER A 104 -17.79 5.15 12.49
N PHE A 105 -16.47 5.31 12.37
CA PHE A 105 -15.73 5.01 11.14
C PHE A 105 -15.86 3.53 10.78
N ARG A 106 -15.61 2.65 11.76
CA ARG A 106 -15.68 1.20 11.56
C ARG A 106 -17.07 0.78 11.11
N ASP A 107 -18.10 1.31 11.75
CA ASP A 107 -19.49 0.93 11.50
C ASP A 107 -19.99 1.53 10.18
N ALA A 108 -19.57 2.75 9.82
CA ALA A 108 -19.85 3.34 8.51
C ALA A 108 -19.23 2.54 7.35
N VAL A 109 -17.96 2.14 7.46
CA VAL A 109 -17.27 1.31 6.45
C VAL A 109 -17.94 -0.07 6.35
N ARG A 110 -18.28 -0.68 7.48
CA ARG A 110 -18.99 -1.96 7.54
C ARG A 110 -20.36 -1.89 6.87
N GLU A 111 -21.11 -0.84 7.16
CA GLU A 111 -22.44 -0.61 6.60
C GLU A 111 -22.38 -0.40 5.10
N ARG A 112 -21.39 0.34 4.60
CA ARG A 112 -21.19 0.56 3.17
C ARG A 112 -20.80 -0.72 2.43
N ASP A 113 -19.80 -1.45 2.95
CA ASP A 113 -19.11 -2.48 2.17
C ASP A 113 -19.74 -3.88 2.28
N LYS A 114 -20.31 -4.20 3.46
CA LYS A 114 -20.97 -5.50 3.75
C LYS A 114 -20.11 -6.76 3.49
N GLY A 115 -18.83 -6.62 3.16
CA GLY A 115 -17.91 -7.69 2.81
C GLY A 115 -16.54 -7.15 2.43
N CYS A 116 -15.60 -8.06 2.14
CA CYS A 116 -14.27 -7.68 1.71
C CYS A 116 -14.31 -7.15 0.27
N VAL A 117 -14.00 -5.86 0.11
CA VAL A 117 -14.07 -5.15 -1.19
C VAL A 117 -13.12 -5.76 -2.24
N VAL A 118 -11.94 -6.23 -1.80
CA VAL A 118 -10.90 -6.76 -2.68
C VAL A 118 -11.17 -8.21 -3.12
N THR A 119 -11.67 -9.06 -2.21
CA THR A 119 -11.92 -10.48 -2.52
C THR A 119 -13.35 -10.77 -2.95
N GLY A 120 -14.27 -9.83 -2.74
CA GLY A 120 -15.71 -10.02 -2.92
C GLY A 120 -16.37 -10.90 -1.85
N LYS A 121 -15.63 -11.35 -0.82
CA LYS A 121 -16.18 -12.23 0.21
C LYS A 121 -17.17 -11.47 1.10
N VAL A 122 -18.44 -11.86 1.04
CA VAL A 122 -19.52 -11.25 1.83
C VAL A 122 -19.39 -11.58 3.33
N ALA A 123 -19.68 -10.60 4.19
CA ALA A 123 -19.78 -10.81 5.63
C ALA A 123 -21.15 -11.40 5.99
N VAL A 124 -21.31 -12.71 5.81
CA VAL A 124 -22.61 -13.42 5.94
C VAL A 124 -23.27 -13.21 7.31
N ASN A 125 -22.50 -13.03 8.38
CA ASN A 125 -23.02 -12.83 9.74
C ASN A 125 -23.23 -11.35 10.12
N ALA A 126 -23.08 -10.41 9.17
CA ALA A 126 -23.26 -8.98 9.41
C ALA A 126 -24.66 -8.63 9.96
N TYR A 127 -25.71 -9.39 9.58
CA TYR A 127 -27.07 -9.21 10.10
C TYR A 127 -27.20 -9.45 11.63
N LYS A 128 -26.24 -10.15 12.24
CA LYS A 128 -26.14 -10.34 13.70
C LYS A 128 -25.14 -9.38 14.34
N ASN A 129 -24.71 -8.34 13.62
CA ASN A 129 -23.57 -7.49 13.98
C ASN A 129 -22.28 -8.29 14.24
N ASN A 130 -22.14 -9.47 13.62
CA ASN A 130 -20.97 -10.32 13.76
C ASN A 130 -20.07 -10.17 12.52
N TRP A 131 -18.94 -9.52 12.74
CA TRP A 131 -17.96 -9.14 11.72
C TRP A 131 -16.64 -9.92 11.86
N VAL A 132 -16.66 -11.08 12.52
CA VAL A 132 -15.47 -11.91 12.70
C VAL A 132 -14.78 -12.18 11.35
N GLY A 133 -13.47 -11.94 11.31
CA GLY A 133 -12.64 -12.06 10.11
C GLY A 133 -12.66 -10.85 9.18
N PHE A 134 -13.39 -9.77 9.50
CA PHE A 134 -13.43 -8.53 8.72
C PHE A 134 -13.00 -7.31 9.54
N GLN A 135 -12.26 -6.42 8.91
CA GLN A 135 -11.69 -5.24 9.53
C GLN A 135 -11.83 -4.02 8.61
N ALA A 136 -12.24 -2.89 9.18
CA ALA A 136 -12.18 -1.61 8.50
C ALA A 136 -10.73 -1.12 8.48
N ALA A 137 -10.20 -0.93 7.28
CA ALA A 137 -8.84 -0.50 6.98
C ALA A 137 -8.86 0.96 6.54
N HIS A 138 -7.97 1.79 7.08
CA HIS A 138 -7.77 3.12 6.55
C HIS A 138 -6.84 3.08 5.33
N VAL A 139 -7.22 3.74 4.24
CA VAL A 139 -6.37 3.86 3.03
C VAL A 139 -5.14 4.69 3.35
N PHE A 140 -5.33 5.89 3.88
CA PHE A 140 -4.27 6.67 4.53
C PHE A 140 -4.21 6.31 6.01
N PRO A 141 -3.06 5.86 6.54
CA PRO A 141 -2.95 5.33 7.90
C PRO A 141 -3.25 6.37 8.98
N LEU A 142 -4.10 5.98 9.95
CA LEU A 142 -4.44 6.82 11.10
C LEU A 142 -3.22 7.23 11.94
N ALA A 143 -2.20 6.37 12.04
CA ALA A 143 -0.99 6.64 12.82
C ALA A 143 -0.20 7.86 12.33
N TYR A 144 -0.43 8.29 11.08
CA TYR A 144 0.27 9.41 10.45
C TYR A 144 -0.63 10.64 10.30
N GLU A 145 -1.48 10.90 11.31
CA GLU A 145 -2.41 12.03 11.31
C GLU A 145 -1.70 13.39 11.19
N GLN A 146 -0.46 13.51 11.68
CA GLN A 146 0.30 14.75 11.52
C GLN A 146 0.67 14.97 10.04
N GLN A 147 1.17 13.94 9.36
CA GLN A 147 1.45 13.97 7.93
C GLN A 147 0.16 14.17 7.11
N TRP A 148 -0.96 13.63 7.57
CA TRP A 148 -2.30 13.90 7.02
C TRP A 148 -2.60 15.41 7.00
N LYS A 149 -2.34 16.10 8.12
CA LYS A 149 -2.56 17.54 8.29
C LYS A 149 -1.56 18.37 7.49
N ASP A 150 -0.28 18.06 7.61
CA ASP A 150 0.81 18.82 6.95
C ASP A 150 0.71 18.75 5.43
N GLY A 151 0.34 17.58 4.90
CA GLY A 151 0.08 17.39 3.47
C GLY A 151 -1.26 17.95 2.99
N ASN A 152 -2.08 18.52 3.89
CA ASN A 152 -3.44 19.01 3.64
C ASN A 152 -4.30 17.97 2.88
N TYR A 153 -4.18 16.70 3.25
CA TYR A 153 -4.87 15.61 2.55
C TYR A 153 -6.38 15.61 2.81
N SER A 154 -6.81 16.29 3.88
CA SER A 154 -8.23 16.55 4.18
C SER A 154 -8.97 17.26 3.05
N ARG A 155 -8.28 18.00 2.16
CA ARG A 155 -8.89 18.69 1.01
C ARG A 155 -9.58 17.75 0.02
N TRP A 156 -9.24 16.46 0.04
CA TRP A 156 -9.83 15.46 -0.85
C TRP A 156 -11.11 14.84 -0.29
N ILE A 157 -11.33 14.95 1.02
CA ILE A 157 -12.53 14.44 1.67
C ILE A 157 -13.69 15.38 1.40
N THR A 158 -14.79 14.84 0.88
CA THR A 158 -16.04 15.58 0.65
C THR A 158 -17.11 15.26 1.68
N ILE A 159 -16.97 14.13 2.38
CA ILE A 159 -17.91 13.65 3.40
C ILE A 159 -17.16 13.60 4.73
N PRO A 160 -17.36 14.59 5.61
CA PRO A 160 -16.67 14.62 6.90
C PRO A 160 -17.14 13.47 7.79
N ALA A 161 -16.24 13.01 8.66
CA ALA A 161 -16.60 12.08 9.73
C ALA A 161 -17.50 12.78 10.76
N ALA A 162 -18.35 12.00 11.44
CA ALA A 162 -19.13 12.51 12.56
C ALA A 162 -18.24 12.92 13.75
N ASP A 163 -17.11 12.25 13.93
CA ASP A 163 -16.15 12.40 15.02
C ASP A 163 -14.73 12.02 14.55
N GLY A 164 -13.70 12.45 15.30
CA GLY A 164 -12.30 12.08 15.02
C GLY A 164 -11.65 12.74 13.80
N GLY A 165 -12.25 13.79 13.25
CA GLY A 165 -11.67 14.55 12.15
C GLY A 165 -11.75 13.84 10.79
N THR A 166 -11.27 14.54 9.76
CA THR A 166 -11.43 14.13 8.35
C THR A 166 -10.70 12.83 8.00
N ILE A 167 -9.64 12.48 8.71
CA ILE A 167 -8.91 11.21 8.53
C ILE A 167 -9.80 9.99 8.83
N ASN A 168 -10.81 10.14 9.69
CA ASN A 168 -11.79 9.11 10.02
C ASN A 168 -13.05 9.17 9.12
N SER A 169 -12.99 9.89 8.00
CA SER A 169 -14.04 9.82 7.00
C SER A 169 -14.16 8.40 6.44
N VAL A 170 -15.40 7.98 6.17
CA VAL A 170 -15.68 6.72 5.45
C VAL A 170 -14.97 6.67 4.08
N GLN A 171 -14.72 7.84 3.48
CA GLN A 171 -13.96 8.00 2.23
C GLN A 171 -12.44 7.78 2.39
N ASN A 172 -11.95 7.53 3.61
CA ASN A 172 -10.61 7.04 3.86
C ASN A 172 -10.62 5.55 4.29
N GLY A 173 -11.74 4.84 4.14
CA GLY A 173 -11.88 3.49 4.68
C GLY A 173 -12.34 2.45 3.65
N ILE A 174 -11.87 1.20 3.80
CA ILE A 174 -12.36 0.02 3.10
C ILE A 174 -12.49 -1.18 4.04
N LEU A 175 -13.48 -2.04 3.83
CA LEU A 175 -13.65 -3.27 4.58
C LEU A 175 -12.87 -4.40 3.90
N LEU A 176 -11.98 -5.03 4.65
CA LEU A 176 -11.14 -6.11 4.20
C LEU A 176 -11.27 -7.33 5.11
N ARG A 177 -10.99 -8.51 4.54
CA ARG A 177 -10.72 -9.70 5.35
C ARG A 177 -9.45 -9.45 6.17
N SER A 178 -9.35 -9.95 7.40
CA SER A 178 -8.27 -9.57 8.33
C SER A 178 -6.85 -9.84 7.80
N ASP A 179 -6.66 -10.92 7.06
CA ASP A 179 -5.41 -11.27 6.38
C ASP A 179 -5.13 -10.40 5.15
N ILE A 180 -6.15 -10.07 4.36
CA ILE A 180 -6.04 -9.11 3.25
C ILE A 180 -5.73 -7.70 3.76
N HIS A 181 -6.28 -7.32 4.92
CA HIS A 181 -5.97 -6.06 5.57
C HIS A 181 -4.48 -5.99 5.94
N ALA A 182 -3.93 -7.05 6.54
CA ALA A 182 -2.50 -7.09 6.86
C ALA A 182 -1.64 -6.87 5.60
N ARG A 183 -1.99 -7.53 4.49
CA ARG A 183 -1.30 -7.36 3.18
C ARG A 183 -1.48 -5.96 2.57
N PHE A 184 -2.64 -5.34 2.77
CA PHE A 184 -2.90 -3.97 2.32
C PHE A 184 -2.05 -2.98 3.10
N ASP A 185 -1.97 -3.15 4.43
CA ASP A 185 -1.14 -2.32 5.28
C ASP A 185 0.34 -2.46 4.95
N THR A 186 0.85 -3.66 4.67
CA THR A 186 2.25 -3.85 4.25
C THR A 186 2.52 -3.48 2.79
N TYR A 187 1.56 -2.91 2.07
CA TYR A 187 1.70 -2.60 0.65
C TYR A 187 2.01 -3.80 -0.25
N ASP A 188 1.66 -5.03 0.15
CA ASP A 188 1.86 -6.23 -0.69
C ASP A 188 1.00 -6.18 -1.95
N PHE A 189 -0.07 -5.39 -1.92
CA PHE A 189 -0.86 -5.02 -3.07
C PHE A 189 -1.41 -3.60 -2.90
N SER A 190 -1.88 -3.02 -3.99
CA SER A 190 -2.65 -1.79 -3.99
C SER A 190 -3.69 -1.79 -5.10
N ILE A 191 -4.56 -0.78 -5.10
CA ILE A 191 -5.59 -0.55 -6.11
C ILE A 191 -5.14 0.65 -6.96
N ASP A 192 -5.10 0.47 -8.28
CA ASP A 192 -4.78 1.53 -9.25
C ASP A 192 -6.08 2.16 -9.77
N PRO A 193 -6.48 3.36 -9.29
CA PRO A 193 -7.71 4.01 -9.75
C PRO A 193 -7.62 4.50 -11.20
N ASP A 194 -6.41 4.63 -11.77
CA ASP A 194 -6.20 5.13 -13.14
C ASP A 194 -6.30 4.02 -14.19
N ASP A 195 -6.35 2.76 -13.77
CA ASP A 195 -6.58 1.59 -14.62
C ASP A 195 -7.79 0.79 -14.12
N GLY A 196 -8.95 1.46 -14.10
CA GLY A 196 -10.23 0.82 -13.79
C GLY A 196 -10.34 0.26 -12.37
N TYR A 197 -9.54 0.73 -11.41
CA TYR A 197 -9.45 0.18 -10.05
C TYR A 197 -8.90 -1.25 -10.03
N LYS A 198 -7.95 -1.55 -10.92
CA LYS A 198 -7.26 -2.82 -10.95
C LYS A 198 -6.40 -3.03 -9.71
N ILE A 199 -6.41 -4.25 -9.19
CA ILE A 199 -5.60 -4.68 -8.06
C ILE A 199 -4.23 -5.12 -8.58
N ILE A 200 -3.19 -4.42 -8.16
CA ILE A 200 -1.79 -4.69 -8.49
C ILE A 200 -1.12 -5.31 -7.26
N CYS A 201 -0.63 -6.55 -7.40
CA CYS A 201 0.11 -7.25 -6.34
C CYS A 201 1.61 -7.13 -6.58
N PHE A 202 2.36 -6.74 -5.54
CA PHE A 202 3.81 -6.62 -5.56
C PHE A 202 4.51 -7.81 -4.89
N ASN A 203 3.73 -8.74 -4.35
CA ASN A 203 4.16 -10.01 -3.80
C ASN A 203 3.29 -11.14 -4.39
N LEU A 204 3.70 -12.39 -4.16
CA LEU A 204 3.00 -13.57 -4.67
C LEU A 204 1.51 -13.54 -4.31
N ASP A 205 0.66 -13.78 -5.30
CA ASP A 205 -0.78 -13.71 -5.17
C ASP A 205 -1.38 -15.07 -4.75
N GLY A 206 -1.32 -15.37 -3.45
CA GLY A 206 -1.95 -16.57 -2.90
C GLY A 206 -3.49 -16.58 -2.94
N GLU A 207 -4.13 -15.43 -3.22
CA GLU A 207 -5.58 -15.25 -3.10
C GLU A 207 -6.27 -15.07 -4.46
N GLY A 208 -5.49 -15.04 -5.54
CA GLY A 208 -5.99 -14.82 -6.90
C GLY A 208 -6.65 -13.44 -7.05
N ILE A 209 -6.17 -12.40 -6.37
CA ILE A 209 -6.71 -11.04 -6.47
C ILE A 209 -6.01 -10.18 -7.53
N ALA A 210 -4.80 -10.56 -7.97
CA ALA A 210 -4.03 -9.81 -8.95
C ALA A 210 -4.77 -9.69 -10.28
N GLY A 211 -4.82 -8.48 -10.84
CA GLY A 211 -5.46 -8.18 -12.11
C GLY A 211 -6.99 -8.09 -12.06
N LYS A 212 -7.61 -8.39 -10.91
CA LYS A 212 -9.04 -8.16 -10.71
C LYS A 212 -9.32 -6.67 -10.52
N HIS A 213 -10.56 -6.27 -10.76
CA HIS A 213 -11.03 -4.90 -10.61
C HIS A 213 -12.07 -4.85 -9.47
N LEU A 214 -12.17 -3.70 -8.81
CA LEU A 214 -13.20 -3.52 -7.77
C LEU A 214 -14.61 -3.61 -8.35
N ASP A 215 -15.55 -4.05 -7.52
CA ASP A 215 -16.96 -4.20 -7.92
C ASP A 215 -17.59 -2.84 -8.26
N GLN A 216 -18.37 -2.80 -9.35
CA GLN A 216 -18.98 -1.56 -9.85
C GLN A 216 -19.99 -0.95 -8.87
N ARG A 217 -20.64 -1.75 -8.01
CA ARG A 217 -21.57 -1.21 -6.99
C ARG A 217 -20.79 -0.45 -5.92
N PHE A 218 -19.64 -0.96 -5.50
CA PHE A 218 -18.75 -0.25 -4.59
C PHE A 218 -18.25 1.06 -5.21
N LEU A 219 -17.91 1.04 -6.51
CA LEU A 219 -17.46 2.24 -7.23
C LEU A 219 -18.57 3.28 -7.46
N GLY A 220 -19.83 2.85 -7.49
CA GLY A 220 -20.99 3.72 -7.60
C GLY A 220 -21.40 4.41 -6.30
N ASP A 221 -20.85 4.00 -5.15
CA ASP A 221 -21.16 4.60 -3.85
C ASP A 221 -20.35 5.90 -3.63
N PRO A 222 -20.99 7.06 -3.42
CA PRO A 222 -20.27 8.33 -3.19
C PRO A 222 -19.44 8.34 -1.90
N ASN A 223 -19.72 7.42 -0.96
CA ASN A 223 -18.97 7.24 0.28
C ASN A 223 -17.72 6.38 0.11
N ARG A 224 -17.47 5.82 -1.09
CA ARG A 224 -16.27 5.03 -1.37
C ARG A 224 -14.98 5.84 -1.13
N PRO A 225 -13.81 5.19 -1.04
CA PRO A 225 -12.55 5.90 -1.00
C PRO A 225 -12.39 6.82 -2.19
N VAL A 226 -11.95 8.04 -1.92
CA VAL A 226 -11.64 9.00 -2.99
C VAL A 226 -10.40 8.55 -3.77
N ASP A 227 -10.41 8.77 -5.08
CA ASP A 227 -9.36 8.29 -5.99
C ASP A 227 -7.98 8.83 -5.61
N GLN A 228 -7.93 10.03 -5.03
CA GLN A 228 -6.69 10.65 -4.59
C GLN A 228 -6.02 9.85 -3.47
N LEU A 229 -6.79 9.24 -2.56
CA LEU A 229 -6.25 8.39 -1.50
C LEU A 229 -5.83 7.02 -2.02
N LEU A 230 -6.59 6.42 -2.94
CA LEU A 230 -6.20 5.18 -3.60
C LEU A 230 -4.91 5.36 -4.41
N ARG A 231 -4.81 6.46 -5.16
CA ARG A 231 -3.61 6.82 -5.93
C ARG A 231 -2.42 7.11 -5.01
N TRP A 232 -2.66 7.76 -3.87
CA TRP A 232 -1.63 7.94 -2.84
C TRP A 232 -1.14 6.58 -2.33
N HIS A 233 -2.04 5.67 -1.96
CA HIS A 233 -1.67 4.33 -1.48
C HIS A 233 -0.91 3.54 -2.56
N PHE A 234 -1.34 3.61 -3.82
CA PHE A 234 -0.64 3.00 -4.95
C PHE A 234 0.79 3.54 -5.10
N ARG A 235 0.96 4.86 -5.00
CA ARG A 235 2.28 5.51 -5.02
C ARG A 235 3.18 5.00 -3.89
N GLN A 236 2.65 4.89 -2.67
CA GLN A 236 3.40 4.33 -1.53
C GLN A 236 3.80 2.87 -1.77
N ALA A 237 2.91 2.07 -2.32
CA ALA A 237 3.21 0.67 -2.63
C ALA A 237 4.29 0.53 -3.72
N VAL A 238 4.30 1.39 -4.73
CA VAL A 238 5.38 1.43 -5.73
C VAL A 238 6.72 1.81 -5.08
N PHE A 239 6.75 2.81 -4.20
CA PHE A 239 8.00 3.15 -3.50
C PHE A 239 8.50 2.03 -2.60
N ALA A 240 7.61 1.43 -1.80
CA ALA A 240 7.95 0.38 -0.86
C ALA A 240 8.43 -0.88 -1.60
N ASN A 241 7.79 -1.24 -2.71
CA ASN A 241 8.09 -2.52 -3.37
C ASN A 241 9.06 -2.43 -4.53
N MET A 242 9.10 -1.32 -5.27
CA MET A 242 9.83 -1.26 -6.53
C MET A 242 11.14 -0.50 -6.48
N ARG A 243 11.23 0.59 -5.72
CA ARG A 243 12.40 1.47 -5.71
C ARG A 243 13.62 0.77 -5.07
N GLY A 244 14.75 0.75 -5.79
CA GLY A 244 15.99 0.14 -5.31
C GLY A 244 15.77 -1.31 -4.87
N ALA A 245 16.27 -1.69 -3.68
CA ALA A 245 16.04 -3.01 -3.10
C ALA A 245 14.63 -3.22 -2.52
N GLY A 246 13.78 -2.18 -2.56
CA GLY A 246 12.52 -2.12 -1.82
C GLY A 246 12.72 -1.94 -0.31
N GLU A 247 11.62 -1.83 0.41
CA GLU A 247 11.57 -1.78 1.86
C GLU A 247 12.11 -3.09 2.47
N PRO A 248 12.82 -3.03 3.61
CA PRO A 248 13.15 -4.21 4.41
C PRO A 248 11.89 -5.01 4.79
N ILE A 249 11.95 -6.32 4.67
CA ILE A 249 10.87 -7.18 5.17
C ILE A 249 11.09 -7.33 6.68
N PHE A 250 10.12 -6.90 7.47
CA PHE A 250 10.20 -6.97 8.92
C PHE A 250 9.56 -8.25 9.46
N GLU A 251 10.31 -9.01 10.27
CA GLU A 251 9.75 -10.03 11.15
C GLU A 251 8.80 -9.33 12.14
N CYS A 252 7.60 -9.87 12.30
CA CYS A 252 6.61 -9.40 13.28
C CYS A 252 6.27 -10.47 14.32
N ASP A 253 6.77 -11.69 14.16
CA ASP A 253 6.59 -12.81 15.09
C ASP A 253 7.86 -12.98 15.95
N PHE A 254 8.01 -12.09 16.94
CA PHE A 254 9.16 -12.13 17.82
C PHE A 254 8.94 -13.16 18.95
N PRO A 255 9.96 -13.97 19.31
CA PRO A 255 9.85 -14.92 20.41
C PRO A 255 9.43 -14.23 21.73
N PRO A 256 8.68 -14.89 22.62
CA PRO A 256 8.36 -14.34 23.93
C PRO A 256 9.63 -13.94 24.70
N GLY A 257 9.69 -12.69 25.19
CA GLY A 257 10.85 -12.15 25.93
C GLY A 257 11.91 -11.45 25.07
N SER A 258 11.69 -11.34 23.76
CA SER A 258 12.50 -10.50 22.86
C SER A 258 12.39 -9.00 23.21
N ASP A 259 13.50 -8.28 23.06
CA ASP A 259 13.50 -6.81 23.09
C ASP A 259 13.02 -6.28 21.74
N MET A 260 11.71 -6.33 21.53
CA MET A 260 11.07 -5.88 20.29
C MET A 260 11.47 -4.44 19.93
N MET A 261 11.69 -3.56 20.92
CA MET A 261 12.10 -2.17 20.67
C MET A 261 13.57 -2.07 20.26
N GLY A 262 14.46 -2.83 20.90
CA GLY A 262 15.85 -2.97 20.48
C GLY A 262 15.98 -3.53 19.07
N GLU A 263 15.16 -4.52 18.72
CA GLU A 263 15.15 -5.12 17.38
C GLU A 263 14.60 -4.14 16.33
N ILE A 264 13.54 -3.38 16.64
CA ILE A 264 13.04 -2.29 15.79
C ILE A 264 14.11 -1.20 15.58
N MET A 265 14.80 -0.79 16.66
CA MET A 265 15.85 0.23 16.62
C MET A 265 17.08 -0.20 15.81
N SER A 266 17.37 -1.49 15.81
CA SER A 266 18.48 -2.06 15.03
C SER A 266 18.13 -2.29 13.55
N SER A 267 16.85 -2.14 13.17
CA SER A 267 16.35 -2.42 11.82
C SER A 267 16.46 -1.18 10.89
N PRO A 268 16.71 -1.36 9.57
CA PRO A 268 16.68 -0.24 8.64
C PRO A 268 15.25 0.35 8.57
N GLY A 269 15.11 1.68 8.59
CA GLY A 269 13.79 2.34 8.67
C GLY A 269 13.21 2.46 10.09
N ALA A 270 14.04 2.23 11.13
CA ALA A 270 13.66 2.26 12.55
C ALA A 270 12.81 3.47 12.96
N ALA A 271 13.10 4.68 12.47
CA ALA A 271 12.39 5.89 12.89
C ALA A 271 10.89 5.85 12.55
N GLY A 272 10.54 5.51 11.31
CA GLY A 272 9.13 5.43 10.89
C GLY A 272 8.38 4.28 11.54
N ARG A 273 9.06 3.13 11.75
CA ARG A 273 8.49 1.98 12.46
C ARG A 273 8.32 2.26 13.96
N MET A 274 9.27 2.96 14.58
CA MET A 274 9.18 3.39 15.97
C MET A 274 8.04 4.38 16.18
N GLU A 275 7.89 5.37 15.30
CA GLU A 275 6.77 6.32 15.35
C GLU A 275 5.42 5.58 15.31
N PHE A 276 5.29 4.61 14.40
CA PHE A 276 4.09 3.77 14.30
C PHE A 276 3.85 2.92 15.56
N GLU A 277 4.89 2.23 16.06
CA GLU A 277 4.81 1.35 17.24
C GLU A 277 4.53 2.11 18.54
N LEU A 278 5.13 3.30 18.71
CA LEU A 278 4.83 4.19 19.83
C LEU A 278 3.37 4.65 19.79
N PHE A 279 2.85 5.00 18.62
CA PHE A 279 1.46 5.42 18.46
C PHE A 279 0.48 4.28 18.78
N SER A 280 0.74 3.07 18.27
CA SER A 280 -0.07 1.88 18.55
C SER A 280 -0.11 1.55 20.05
N ARG A 281 1.03 1.64 20.74
CA ARG A 281 1.11 1.37 22.19
C ARG A 281 0.47 2.44 23.06
N LEU A 282 0.68 3.72 22.76
CA LEU A 282 0.02 4.82 23.48
C LEU A 282 -1.51 4.72 23.39
N ALA A 283 -2.03 4.30 22.24
CA ALA A 283 -3.45 4.09 22.10
C ALA A 283 -3.97 2.82 22.80
N ALA A 284 -3.12 1.80 22.97
CA ALA A 284 -3.43 0.62 23.79
C ALA A 284 -3.45 0.95 25.29
N SER A 285 -2.48 1.73 25.80
CA SER A 285 -2.39 2.11 27.23
C SER A 285 -3.54 3.03 27.67
N ASN A 286 -4.08 3.86 26.76
CA ASN A 286 -5.27 4.66 27.03
C ASN A 286 -6.54 3.83 27.27
N LYS A 287 -6.54 2.52 27.00
CA LYS A 287 -7.64 1.61 27.34
C LYS A 287 -7.59 1.10 28.77
N GLU A 288 -6.40 0.91 29.36
CA GLU A 288 -6.28 0.37 30.72
C GLU A 288 -6.74 1.39 31.78
N ASN A 289 -6.56 2.69 31.51
CA ASN A 289 -6.96 3.76 32.43
C ASN A 289 -8.46 4.08 32.43
N VAL A 290 -9.26 3.55 31.49
CA VAL A 290 -10.72 3.80 31.42
C VAL A 290 -11.53 2.66 32.08
N ILE A 291 -10.91 1.51 32.36
CA ILE A 291 -11.58 0.38 33.01
C ILE A 291 -11.55 0.51 34.55
N HIS A 292 -10.83 1.50 35.09
CA HIS A 292 -10.71 1.76 36.53
C HIS A 292 -11.27 3.13 36.99
N SER A 293 -12.11 3.78 36.18
CA SER A 293 -12.81 5.03 36.54
C SER A 293 -14.32 4.88 36.51
#